data_AF-X1B7C7-F1
#
_entry.id   AF-X1B7C7-F1
#
_cell.length_a   1.000
_cell.length_b   1.000
_cell.length_c   1.000
_cell.angle_alpha   90.00
_cell.angle_beta   90.00
_cell.angle_gamma   90.00
#
_symmetry.space_group_name_H-M   'P 1'
#
loop_
_entity.id
_entity.type
_entity.pdbx_description
1 polymer ?
#
loop_
_entity_poly.entity_id
_entity_poly.type
_entity_poly.pdbx_seq_one_letter_code
_entity_poly.pdbx_strand_id
1 'polypeptide(L)'
;MTQDQIDILVAENEALKAKSNSSKDLADQLALARMQADEAMLKLADCESGTSKVHIIVGAFKNSSYANEYSADMKTQGYAGKIIAGPYSFNLVTSGSYESVKASL
;
A
#
# COMPACT_ATOMS: atom_id res chain seq x y z
N MET A 1 26.21 35.65 39.73
CA MET A 1 24.94 35.31 39.08
C MET A 1 23.88 36.21 39.66
N THR A 2 23.33 37.11 38.85
CA THR A 2 22.19 37.94 39.21
C THR A 2 20.89 37.21 38.91
N GLN A 3 19.81 37.52 39.63
CA GLN A 3 18.49 36.91 39.44
C GLN A 3 18.04 36.95 37.97
N ASP A 4 18.28 38.08 37.30
CA ASP A 4 17.98 38.28 35.87
C ASP A 4 18.73 37.31 34.94
N GLN A 5 19.98 36.94 35.27
CA GLN A 5 20.74 35.97 34.47
C GLN A 5 20.16 34.55 34.61
N ILE A 6 19.56 34.24 35.76
CA ILE A 6 18.92 32.94 36.02
C ILE A 6 17.60 32.87 35.23
N ASP A 7 16.80 33.94 35.24
CA ASP A 7 15.53 33.98 34.53
C ASP A 7 15.72 33.90 32.99
N ILE A 8 16.74 34.56 32.46
CA ILE A 8 17.11 34.46 31.04
C ILE A 8 17.52 33.03 30.68
N LEU A 9 18.35 32.37 31.51
CA LEU A 9 18.79 30.99 31.29
C LEU A 9 17.65 29.97 31.39
N VAL A 10 16.67 30.19 32.26
CA VAL A 10 15.48 29.32 32.38
C VAL A 10 14.60 29.47 31.14
N ALA A 11 14.32 30.70 30.70
CA ALA A 11 13.55 30.95 29.49
C ALA A 11 14.22 30.34 28.24
N GLU A 12 15.54 30.43 28.14
CA GLU A 12 16.31 29.84 27.04
C GLU A 12 16.27 28.30 27.06
N ASN A 13 16.33 27.68 28.25
CA ASN A 13 16.18 26.23 28.40
C ASN A 13 14.79 25.73 28.04
N GLU A 14 13.73 26.48 28.38
CA GLU A 14 12.36 26.13 27.99
C GLU A 14 12.16 26.23 26.47
N ALA A 15 12.68 27.29 25.85
CA ALA A 15 12.66 27.46 24.40
C ALA A 15 13.44 26.34 23.69
N LEU A 16 14.61 25.95 24.21
CA LEU A 16 15.42 24.85 23.69
C LEU A 16 14.70 23.50 23.83
N LYS A 17 14.02 23.23 24.95
CA LYS A 17 13.19 22.03 25.12
C LYS A 17 12.03 22.00 24.15
N ALA A 18 11.33 23.12 23.95
CA ALA A 18 10.23 23.21 23.00
C ALA A 18 10.71 22.92 21.56
N LYS A 19 11.85 23.48 21.18
CA LYS A 19 12.47 23.24 19.86
C LYS A 19 12.94 21.79 19.70
N SER A 20 13.52 21.20 20.75
CA SER A 20 13.93 19.79 20.76
C SER A 20 12.74 18.85 20.59
N ASN A 21 11.65 19.10 21.32
CA ASN A 21 10.42 18.31 21.20
C ASN A 21 9.79 18.45 19.81
N SER A 22 9.72 19.66 19.25
CA SER A 22 9.20 19.87 17.89
C SER A 22 10.06 19.18 16.83
N SER A 23 11.38 19.20 16.97
CA SER A 23 12.29 18.49 16.06
C SER A 23 12.12 16.97 16.13
N LYS A 24 11.78 16.44 17.31
CA LYS A 24 11.57 15.00 17.53
C LYS A 24 10.24 14.54 16.91
N ASP A 25 9.19 15.33 17.08
CA ASP A 25 7.88 15.09 16.45
C ASP A 25 7.99 15.10 14.90
N LEU A 26 8.75 16.04 14.34
CA LEU A 26 9.06 16.09 12.91
C LEU A 26 9.82 14.85 12.42
N ALA A 27 10.74 14.32 13.22
CA ALA A 27 11.48 13.11 12.89
C ALA A 27 10.59 11.86 12.89
N ASP A 28 9.68 11.76 13.86
CA ASP A 28 8.71 10.67 13.94
C ASP A 28 7.71 10.71 12.78
N GLN A 29 7.23 11.91 12.41
CA GLN A 29 6.39 12.10 11.21
C GLN A 29 7.12 11.71 9.92
N LEU A 30 8.42 12.05 9.79
CA LEU A 30 9.22 11.67 8.62
C LEU A 30 9.43 10.14 8.55
N ALA A 31 9.66 9.50 9.70
CA ALA A 31 9.80 8.04 9.79
C ALA A 31 8.49 7.33 9.39
N LEU A 32 7.35 7.83 9.85
CA LEU A 32 6.03 7.31 9.48
C LEU A 32 5.76 7.47 7.98
N ALA A 33 6.05 8.64 7.41
CA ALA A 33 5.86 8.91 6.00
C ALA A 33 6.75 8.03 5.10
N ARG A 34 8.00 7.76 5.51
CA ARG A 34 8.89 6.83 4.81
C ARG A 34 8.37 5.40 4.86
N MET A 35 7.91 4.94 6.01
CA MET A 35 7.33 3.61 6.15
C MET A 35 6.07 3.43 5.28
N GLN A 36 5.22 4.45 5.21
CA GLN A 36 4.05 4.47 4.32
C GLN A 36 4.44 4.49 2.84
N ALA A 37 5.50 5.22 2.47
CA ALA A 37 6.01 5.25 1.11
C ALA A 37 6.57 3.88 0.69
N ASP A 38 7.34 3.22 1.56
CA ASP A 38 7.86 1.87 1.32
C ASP A 38 6.72 0.84 1.18
N GLU A 39 5.68 0.93 2.02
CA GLU A 39 4.49 0.06 1.92
C GLU A 39 3.73 0.28 0.59
N ALA A 40 3.57 1.54 0.17
CA ALA A 40 2.93 1.88 -1.11
C ALA A 40 3.77 1.41 -2.30
N MET A 41 5.10 1.54 -2.22
CA MET A 41 6.02 1.08 -3.25
C MET A 41 6.02 -0.44 -3.39
N LEU A 42 5.94 -1.17 -2.27
CA LEU A 42 5.79 -2.63 -2.28
C LEU A 42 4.48 -3.07 -2.98
N LYS A 43 3.36 -2.41 -2.67
CA LYS A 43 2.05 -2.68 -3.30
C LYS A 43 2.05 -2.36 -4.81
N LEU A 44 2.78 -1.32 -5.23
CA LEU A 44 2.93 -0.99 -6.65
C LEU A 44 3.85 -1.96 -7.39
N ALA A 45 4.94 -2.40 -6.76
CA ALA A 45 5.84 -3.40 -7.32
C ALA A 45 5.14 -4.76 -7.53
N ASP A 46 4.22 -5.14 -6.65
CA ASP A 46 3.36 -6.33 -6.85
C ASP A 46 2.39 -6.18 -8.04
N CYS A 47 2.04 -4.96 -8.41
CA CYS A 47 1.23 -4.66 -9.59
C CYS A 47 2.07 -4.62 -10.88
N GLU A 48 3.29 -4.09 -10.85
CA GLU A 48 4.18 -4.00 -12.03
C GLU A 48 4.94 -5.29 -12.34
N SER A 49 5.14 -6.18 -11.36
CA SER A 49 5.85 -7.45 -11.56
C SER A 49 5.07 -8.51 -12.33
N GLY A 50 3.80 -8.25 -12.66
CA GLY A 50 3.02 -9.06 -13.59
C GLY A 50 3.44 -8.81 -15.04
N THR A 51 4.34 -9.63 -15.57
CA THR A 51 4.64 -9.76 -17.02
C THR A 51 3.43 -10.11 -17.90
N SER A 52 2.21 -10.11 -17.36
CA SER A 52 0.99 -10.44 -18.07
C SER A 52 0.29 -9.17 -18.55
N LYS A 53 0.39 -8.85 -19.83
CA LYS A 53 -0.31 -7.68 -20.43
C LYS A 53 -1.80 -7.94 -20.63
N VAL A 54 -2.26 -9.19 -20.60
CA VAL A 54 -3.64 -9.58 -20.88
C VAL A 54 -4.13 -10.59 -19.85
N HIS A 55 -5.26 -10.29 -19.21
CA HIS A 55 -5.96 -11.21 -18.32
C HIS A 55 -7.30 -11.59 -18.94
N ILE A 56 -7.60 -12.90 -19.03
CA ILE A 56 -8.93 -13.35 -19.46
C ILE A 56 -9.85 -13.31 -18.24
N ILE A 57 -10.65 -12.25 -18.16
CA ILE A 57 -11.64 -12.09 -17.10
C ILE A 57 -12.87 -12.92 -17.44
N VAL A 58 -13.20 -13.87 -16.56
CA VAL A 58 -14.37 -14.74 -16.69
C VAL A 58 -15.50 -14.38 -15.71
N GLY A 59 -15.24 -13.47 -14.77
CA GLY A 59 -16.25 -12.99 -13.83
C GLY A 59 -15.84 -11.70 -13.13
N ALA A 60 -16.81 -10.84 -12.85
CA ALA A 60 -16.64 -9.61 -12.09
C ALA A 60 -17.66 -9.57 -10.95
N PHE A 61 -17.16 -9.54 -9.71
CA PHE A 61 -17.99 -9.69 -8.51
C PHE A 61 -17.79 -8.51 -7.57
N LYS A 62 -18.89 -7.87 -7.18
CA LYS A 62 -18.85 -6.82 -6.16
C LYS A 62 -18.59 -7.36 -4.75
N ASN A 63 -19.02 -8.60 -4.49
CA ASN A 63 -18.81 -9.28 -3.21
C ASN A 63 -17.60 -10.22 -3.33
N SER A 64 -16.61 -10.01 -2.47
CA SER A 64 -15.38 -10.81 -2.42
C SER A 64 -15.64 -12.29 -2.11
N SER A 65 -16.72 -12.63 -1.41
CA SER A 65 -17.07 -14.02 -1.09
C SER A 65 -17.40 -14.82 -2.37
N TYR A 66 -18.19 -14.24 -3.27
CA TYR A 66 -18.51 -14.89 -4.55
C TYR A 66 -17.29 -14.96 -5.48
N ALA A 67 -16.42 -13.95 -5.45
CA ALA A 67 -15.16 -14.00 -6.19
C ALA A 67 -14.27 -15.15 -5.70
N ASN A 68 -14.20 -15.37 -4.39
CA ASN A 68 -13.44 -16.46 -3.77
C ASN A 68 -14.00 -17.83 -4.17
N GLU A 69 -15.31 -18.04 -4.03
CA GLU A 69 -15.96 -19.30 -4.42
C GLU A 69 -15.74 -19.62 -5.91
N TYR A 70 -15.95 -18.62 -6.78
CA TYR A 70 -15.76 -18.79 -8.22
C TYR A 70 -14.29 -19.02 -8.58
N SER A 71 -13.35 -18.35 -7.91
CA SER A 71 -11.92 -18.58 -8.09
C SER A 71 -11.48 -19.97 -7.64
N ALA A 72 -12.12 -20.52 -6.59
CA ALA A 72 -11.84 -21.86 -6.10
C ALA A 72 -12.34 -22.92 -7.10
N ASP A 73 -13.54 -22.74 -7.64
CA ASP A 73 -14.09 -23.62 -8.67
C ASP A 73 -13.28 -23.54 -9.98
N MET A 74 -12.76 -22.37 -10.34
CA MET A 74 -11.82 -22.26 -11.45
C MET A 74 -10.54 -23.08 -11.23
N LYS A 75 -10.02 -23.10 -10.00
CA LYS A 75 -8.82 -23.88 -9.67
C LYS A 75 -9.07 -25.39 -9.68
N THR A 76 -10.25 -25.84 -9.25
CA THR A 76 -10.63 -27.27 -9.35
C THR A 76 -10.75 -27.72 -10.80
N GLN A 77 -11.15 -26.82 -11.70
CA GLN A 77 -11.19 -27.05 -13.15
C GLN A 77 -9.82 -26.92 -13.84
N GLY A 78 -8.75 -26.61 -13.11
CA GLY A 78 -7.38 -26.52 -13.65
C GLY A 78 -6.99 -25.15 -14.22
N TYR A 79 -7.82 -24.13 -14.02
CA TYR A 79 -7.50 -22.74 -14.38
C TYR A 79 -6.74 -22.02 -13.25
N ALA A 80 -6.14 -20.87 -13.56
CA ALA A 80 -5.38 -20.10 -12.57
C ALA A 80 -6.26 -19.63 -11.40
N GLY A 81 -7.51 -19.22 -11.69
CA GLY A 81 -8.47 -18.75 -10.69
C GLY A 81 -7.89 -17.64 -9.82
N LYS A 82 -7.24 -16.63 -10.42
CA LYS A 82 -6.66 -15.50 -9.69
C LYS A 82 -7.69 -14.39 -9.57
N ILE A 83 -7.73 -13.75 -8.40
CA ILE A 83 -8.57 -12.57 -8.17
C ILE A 83 -7.71 -11.33 -8.35
N ILE A 84 -8.19 -10.39 -9.16
CA ILE A 84 -7.56 -9.11 -9.46
C ILE A 84 -8.49 -8.00 -9.00
N ALA A 85 -7.95 -6.97 -8.36
CA ALA A 85 -8.74 -5.80 -7.97
C ALA A 85 -9.12 -5.00 -9.23
N GLY A 86 -10.42 -4.88 -9.48
CA GLY A 86 -10.99 -4.11 -10.57
C GLY A 86 -11.38 -2.69 -10.14
N PRO A 87 -11.67 -1.81 -11.11
CA PRO A 87 -12.18 -0.48 -10.82
C PRO A 87 -13.51 -0.56 -10.08
N TYR A 88 -13.84 0.48 -9.31
CA TYR A 88 -15.09 0.59 -8.54
C TYR A 88 -15.31 -0.50 -7.47
N SER A 89 -14.22 -1.02 -6.87
CA SER A 89 -14.27 -2.05 -5.82
C SER A 89 -14.88 -3.40 -6.28
N PHE A 90 -14.76 -3.72 -7.56
CA PHE A 90 -15.09 -5.04 -8.07
C PHE A 90 -13.89 -5.98 -7.96
N ASN A 91 -14.14 -7.24 -7.66
CA ASN A 91 -13.16 -8.32 -7.70
C ASN A 91 -13.32 -9.05 -9.05
N LEU A 92 -12.27 -9.02 -9.87
CA LEU A 92 -12.23 -9.66 -11.18
C LEU A 92 -11.59 -11.04 -11.03
N VAL A 93 -12.27 -12.10 -11.45
CA VAL A 93 -11.70 -13.45 -11.48
C VAL A 93 -11.16 -13.70 -12.88
N THR A 94 -9.87 -14.05 -12.95
CA THR A 94 -9.19 -14.41 -14.19
C THR A 94 -8.96 -15.91 -14.29
N SER A 95 -9.21 -16.47 -15.48
CA SER A 95 -8.90 -17.86 -15.81
C SER A 95 -7.43 -18.07 -16.19
N GLY A 96 -6.75 -17.02 -16.66
CA GLY A 96 -5.38 -17.08 -17.15
C GLY A 96 -4.80 -15.69 -17.42
N SER A 97 -3.48 -15.56 -17.26
CA SER A 97 -2.74 -14.32 -17.47
C SER A 97 -1.66 -14.57 -18.53
N TYR A 98 -1.63 -13.72 -19.56
CA TYR A 98 -0.84 -13.93 -20.77
C TYR A 98 -0.05 -12.67 -21.13
N GLU A 99 1.10 -12.85 -21.77
CA GLU A 99 1.97 -11.76 -22.24
C GLU A 99 1.38 -10.96 -23.42
N SER A 100 0.49 -11.57 -24.22
CA SER A 100 -0.13 -10.91 -25.38
C SER A 100 -1.45 -11.56 -25.78
N VAL A 101 -2.28 -10.84 -26.54
CA VAL A 101 -3.56 -11.34 -27.09
C VAL A 101 -3.36 -12.56 -27.99
N LYS A 102 -2.21 -12.65 -28.69
CA LYS A 102 -1.86 -13.83 -29.50
C LYS A 102 -1.53 -15.05 -28.66
N ALA A 103 -1.06 -14.87 -27.43
CA ALA A 103 -0.79 -15.97 -26.50
C ALA A 103 -2.04 -16.40 -25.71
N SER A 104 -3.13 -15.64 -25.79
CA SER A 104 -4.40 -15.91 -25.09
C SER A 104 -5.49 -16.52 -25.99
N LEU A 105 -5.19 -16.74 -27.28
CA LEU A 105 -6.05 -17.40 -28.28
C LEU A 105 -5.64 -18.87 -28.43
#